data_AF-A0A011PL92-F1
#
_entry.id   AF-A0A011PL92-F1
#
_cell.length_a   1.000
_cell.length_b   1.000
_cell.length_c   1.000
_cell.angle_alpha   90.00
_cell.angle_beta   90.00
_cell.angle_gamma   90.00
#
_symmetry.space_group_name_H-M   'P 1'
#
loop_
_entity.id
_entity.type
_entity.pdbx_description
1 polymer ?
#
loop_
_entity_poly.entity_id
_entity_poly.type
_entity_poly.pdbx_seq_one_letter_code
_entity_poly.pdbx_strand_id
1 'polypeptide(L)' 'MCANSPGLADVRMATPVRCVRRVGHGLQLATDAAVERYDQVVRACHSDQALAILGDSATPAEASLLGSIR' A
#
# COMPACT_ATOMS: atom_id res chain seq x y z
N MET A 1 4.23 0.49 23.30
CA MET A 1 4.25 -0.97 23.05
C MET A 1 2.86 -1.35 22.56
N CYS A 2 2.62 -1.25 21.25
CA CYS A 2 1.30 -1.52 20.68
C CYS A 2 1.10 -3.02 20.52
N ALA A 3 -0.07 -3.49 20.96
CA ALA A 3 -0.40 -4.87 21.26
C ALA A 3 -0.38 -5.77 20.01
N ASN A 4 0.28 -6.92 20.16
CA ASN A 4 0.18 -8.06 19.25
C ASN A 4 -1.18 -8.74 19.53
N SER A 5 -2.21 -8.43 18.74
CA SER A 5 -3.47 -9.19 18.77
C SER A 5 -3.22 -10.60 18.22
N PRO A 6 -3.63 -11.67 18.91
CA PRO A 6 -3.37 -13.03 18.48
C PRO A 6 -4.28 -13.36 17.29
N GLY A 7 -3.75 -13.31 16.07
CA GLY A 7 -4.55 -13.69 14.89
C GLY A 7 -3.84 -13.66 13.55
N LEU A 8 -2.79 -12.85 13.39
CA LEU A 8 -2.02 -12.78 12.15
C LEU A 8 -0.56 -13.10 12.46
N ALA A 9 -0.05 -14.19 11.88
CA ALA A 9 1.32 -14.64 12.10
C ALA A 9 2.35 -13.74 11.40
N ASP A 10 1.97 -13.04 10.33
CA ASP A 10 2.84 -12.12 9.58
C ASP A 10 2.30 -10.69 9.69
N VAL A 11 2.54 -10.07 10.85
CA VAL A 11 2.28 -8.65 11.07
C VAL A 11 3.60 -7.90 11.19
N ARG A 12 3.86 -7.03 10.23
CA ARG A 12 5.10 -6.25 10.15
C ARG A 12 4.88 -4.84 10.66
N MET A 13 5.12 -4.65 11.95
CA MET A 13 5.06 -3.34 12.59
C MET A 13 6.21 -2.45 12.11
N ALA A 14 6.01 -1.12 12.19
CA ALA A 14 7.01 -0.12 11.79
C ALA A 14 7.58 -0.32 10.36
N THR A 15 6.80 -0.93 9.46
CA THR A 15 7.18 -1.23 8.08
C THR A 15 6.30 -0.41 7.13
N PRO A 16 6.57 0.91 6.99
CA PRO A 16 5.76 1.77 6.14
C PRO A 16 5.90 1.37 4.66
N VAL A 17 4.77 1.19 3.98
CA VAL A 17 4.75 1.01 2.52
C VAL A 17 5.02 2.36 1.87
N ARG A 18 6.05 2.41 1.02
CA ARG A 18 6.48 3.61 0.30
C ARG A 18 5.92 3.71 -1.10
N CYS A 19 5.79 2.57 -1.78
CA CYS A 19 5.27 2.54 -3.14
C CYS A 19 4.53 1.22 -3.40
N VAL A 20 3.46 1.31 -4.19
CA VAL A 20 2.71 0.17 -4.73
C VAL A 20 2.67 0.32 -6.24
N ARG A 21 3.24 -0.64 -6.98
CA ARG A 21 3.33 -0.62 -8.44
C ARG A 21 2.67 -1.85 -9.05
N ARG A 22 1.87 -1.66 -10.09
CA ARG A 22 1.34 -2.75 -10.92
C ARG A 22 2.45 -3.27 -11.84
N VAL A 23 2.70 -4.58 -11.82
CA VAL A 23 3.71 -5.23 -12.65
C VAL A 23 3.19 -6.55 -13.20
N GLY A 24 3.26 -6.77 -14.52
CA GLY A 24 2.87 -8.04 -15.15
C GLY A 24 1.57 -8.63 -14.59
N HIS A 25 1.67 -9.74 -13.87
CA HIS A 25 0.54 -10.48 -13.27
C HIS A 25 0.23 -10.12 -11.80
N GLY A 26 0.82 -9.07 -11.23
CA GLY A 26 0.59 -8.70 -9.83
C GLY A 26 1.04 -7.29 -9.45
N LEU A 27 1.43 -7.14 -8.19
CA LEU A 27 1.84 -5.89 -7.57
C LEU A 27 3.23 -6.03 -6.94
N GLN A 28 4.00 -4.96 -6.98
CA GLN A 28 5.21 -4.79 -6.18
C GLN A 28 4.95 -3.77 -5.08
N LEU A 29 5.28 -4.14 -3.85
CA LEU A 29 5.30 -3.26 -2.69
C LEU A 29 6.74 -2.94 -2.34
N ALA A 30 7.07 -1.66 -2.32
CA ALA A 30 8.34 -1.17 -1.79
C ALA A 30 8.13 -0.65 -0.37
N THR A 31 8.98 -1.11 0.54
CA THR A 31 9.15 -0.60 1.91
C THR A 31 10.58 -0.08 2.04
N ASP A 32 10.92 0.47 3.20
CA ASP A 32 12.29 0.93 3.46
C ASP A 32 13.30 -0.24 3.49
N ALA A 33 12.84 -1.47 3.77
CA ALA A 33 13.69 -2.64 3.91
C ALA A 33 13.79 -3.48 2.63
N ALA A 34 12.71 -3.58 1.85
CA ALA A 34 12.61 -4.52 0.74
C ALA A 34 11.55 -4.14 -0.29
N VAL A 35 11.65 -4.77 -1.46
CA VAL A 35 10.61 -4.81 -2.48
C VAL A 35 10.07 -6.23 -2.60
N GLU A 36 8.78 -6.41 -2.37
CA GLU A 36 8.10 -7.70 -2.36
C GLU A 36 6.98 -7.74 -3.40
N ARG A 37 6.62 -8.95 -3.86
CA ARG A 37 5.55 -9.18 -4.83
C ARG A 37 4.33 -9.79 -4.18
N TYR A 38 3.16 -9.30 -4.56
CA TYR A 38 1.86 -9.77 -4.12
C TYR A 38 0.92 -9.84 -5.31
N ASP A 39 0.02 -10.82 -5.34
CA ASP A 39 -0.98 -10.90 -6.41
C ASP A 39 -2.03 -9.80 -6.26
N GLN A 40 -2.42 -9.49 -5.02
CA GLN A 40 -3.44 -8.50 -4.67
C GLN A 40 -3.09 -7.79 -3.37
N VAL A 41 -3.59 -6.56 -3.20
CA VAL A 41 -3.36 -5.74 -2.01
C VAL A 41 -4.64 -5.01 -1.62
N VAL A 42 -5.00 -5.09 -0.34
CA VAL A 42 -6.06 -4.26 0.27
C VAL A 42 -5.40 -3.10 1.00
N ARG A 43 -5.89 -1.89 0.76
CA ARG A 43 -5.36 -0.67 1.37
C ARG A 43 -6.36 -0.16 2.38
N ALA A 44 -6.00 -0.31 3.66
CA ALA A 44 -6.78 0.17 4.79
C ALA A 44 -6.18 1.47 5.35
N CYS A 45 -5.88 2.43 4.46
CA CYS A 45 -5.29 3.73 4.81
C CYS A 45 -6.15 4.89 4.27
N HIS A 46 -5.78 6.10 4.67
CA HIS A 46 -6.41 7.34 4.22
C HIS A 46 -6.26 7.52 2.69
N SER A 47 -7.22 8.18 2.05
CA SER A 47 -7.27 8.34 0.59
C SER A 47 -6.07 9.10 0.00
N ASP A 48 -5.58 10.11 0.70
CA ASP A 48 -4.38 10.88 0.35
C ASP A 48 -3.10 10.03 0.47
N GLN A 49 -2.96 9.28 1.58
CA GLN A 49 -1.87 8.35 1.79
C GLN A 49 -1.88 7.25 0.72
N ALA A 50 -3.07 6.75 0.41
CA ALA A 50 -3.30 5.88 -0.70
C ALA A 50 -2.75 6.52 -1.99
N LEU A 51 -3.25 7.68 -2.41
CA LEU A 51 -2.78 8.31 -3.65
C LEU A 51 -1.26 8.49 -3.69
N ALA A 52 -0.65 8.92 -2.57
CA ALA A 52 0.79 9.08 -2.45
C ALA A 52 1.58 7.78 -2.70
N ILE A 53 1.15 6.64 -2.13
CA ILE A 53 1.86 5.37 -2.33
C ILE A 53 1.66 4.77 -3.73
N LEU A 54 0.57 5.09 -4.43
CA LEU A 54 0.40 4.66 -5.83
C LEU A 54 1.27 5.47 -6.78
N GLY A 55 1.43 6.77 -6.52
CA GLY A 55 2.18 7.69 -7.38
C GLY A 55 1.81 7.52 -8.85
N ASP A 56 2.82 7.32 -9.70
CA ASP A 56 2.66 7.14 -11.15
C ASP A 56 1.89 5.87 -11.56
N SER A 57 1.70 4.94 -10.63
CA SER A 57 0.93 3.71 -10.89
C SER A 57 -0.58 3.91 -10.69
N ALA A 58 -1.01 5.08 -10.19
CA ALA A 58 -2.41 5.42 -10.09
C ALA A 58 -3.00 5.64 -11.49
N THR A 59 -4.12 4.99 -11.78
CA THR A 59 -4.92 5.32 -12.97
C THR A 59 -5.54 6.71 -12.82
N PRO A 60 -5.90 7.39 -13.92
CA PRO A 60 -6.55 8.70 -13.84
C PRO A 60 -7.83 8.71 -12.99
N ALA A 61 -8.60 7.62 -13.03
CA ALA A 61 -9.81 7.46 -12.22
C ALA A 61 -9.47 7.32 -10.72
N GLU A 62 -8.48 6.49 -10.37
CA GLU A 62 -8.02 6.35 -8.99
C GLU A 62 -7.47 7.69 -8.46
N ALA A 63 -6.66 8.41 -9.25
CA ALA A 63 -6.10 9.70 -8.87
C ALA A 63 -7.19 10.75 -8.61
N SER A 64 -8.20 10.81 -9.48
CA SER A 64 -9.33 11.72 -9.32
C SER A 64 -10.17 11.40 -8.08
N LEU A 65 -10.52 10.13 -7.87
CA LEU A 65 -11.34 9.70 -6.73
C LEU A 65 -10.61 9.87 -5.39
N LEU A 66 -9.36 9.41 -5.31
CA LEU A 66 -8.58 9.46 -4.07
C LEU A 66 -8.17 10.90 -3.72
N GLY A 67 -7.88 11.73 -4.71
CA GLY A 67 -7.51 13.14 -4.50
C GLY A 67 -8.69 14.06 -4.14
N SER A 68 -9.93 13.60 -4.31
CA SER A 68 -11.13 14.37 -3.97
C SER A 68 -11.50 14.32 -2.48
N ILE A 69 -10.82 13.48 -1.69
CA ILE A 69 -11.11 13.25 -0.27
C ILE A 69 -9.95 13.86 0.55
N ARG A 70 -10.27 14.80 1.46
CA ARG A 70 -9.33 15.41 2.42
C ARG A 70 -9.71 15.07 3.84
#